data_AF-A0A836FP87-F1
#
_entry.id   AF-A0A836FP87-F1
#
_cell.length_a   1.000
_cell.length_b   1.000
_cell.length_c   1.000
_cell.angle_alpha   90.00
_cell.angle_beta   90.00
_cell.angle_gamma   90.00
#
_symmetry.space_group_name_H-M   'P 1'
#
loop_
_entity.id
_entity.type
_entity.pdbx_description
1 polymer ?
#
loop_
_entity_poly.entity_id
_entity_poly.type
_entity_poly.pdbx_seq_one_letter_code
_entity_poly.pdbx_strand_id
1 'polypeptide(L)'
;PATKKQSEEWKHHGSPHTEKARKSLSKIKIAHKIYKIAYKIRHAHSFLSINWFAEFQRGRTFLCDEFREDPSMSVVATNVDAVREMIDRDRHMTYREIQAFLGIDMKAIHTILHDHLSVRKLCSRWTARQIVDFLSSKNVELTHCPYSLDLSPNDFFLFLNIKKKMRGERFESPEAAVETFRTLISEVTASEWKKCFENWFERIQKCIDLKGKYFEKQ
;
A
#
# COMPACT_ATOMS: atom_id res chain seq x y z
N PRO A 1 -43.96 -8.85 -6.45
CA PRO A 1 -45.28 -8.37 -6.89
C PRO A 1 -45.42 -6.84 -6.72
N ALA A 2 -45.24 -6.14 -7.84
CA ALA A 2 -45.79 -4.84 -8.25
C ALA A 2 -46.45 -3.88 -7.22
N THR A 3 -45.71 -3.20 -6.34
CA THR A 3 -46.35 -2.19 -5.45
C THR A 3 -45.64 -0.84 -5.32
N LYS A 4 -44.57 -0.58 -6.08
CA LYS A 4 -44.00 0.79 -6.18
C LYS A 4 -44.41 1.53 -7.44
N LYS A 5 -44.58 0.80 -8.55
CA LYS A 5 -44.89 1.39 -9.87
C LYS A 5 -46.37 1.81 -10.01
N GLN A 6 -47.28 1.21 -9.25
CA GLN A 6 -48.71 1.55 -9.27
C GLN A 6 -49.07 2.81 -8.45
N SER A 7 -48.19 3.33 -7.59
CA SER A 7 -48.54 4.47 -6.72
C SER A 7 -48.38 5.85 -7.38
N GLU A 8 -47.67 5.92 -8.51
CA GLU A 8 -47.48 7.20 -9.22
C GLU A 8 -48.60 7.50 -10.22
N GLU A 9 -49.39 6.50 -10.61
CA GLU A 9 -50.51 6.67 -11.56
C GLU A 9 -51.73 7.38 -10.94
N TRP A 10 -51.77 7.60 -9.62
CA TRP A 10 -52.94 8.16 -8.91
C TRP A 10 -52.68 9.50 -8.20
N LYS A 11 -51.61 10.23 -8.55
CA LYS A 11 -51.33 11.55 -7.96
C LYS A 11 -51.91 12.67 -8.83
N HIS A 12 -53.07 13.18 -8.43
CA HIS A 12 -53.68 14.37 -9.03
C HIS A 12 -53.40 15.61 -8.16
N HIS A 13 -53.52 16.81 -8.73
CA HIS A 13 -53.12 18.07 -8.07
C HIS A 13 -53.92 18.41 -6.79
N GLY A 14 -54.98 17.65 -6.47
CA GLY A 14 -55.79 17.78 -5.26
C GLY A 14 -55.56 16.68 -4.21
N SER A 15 -54.61 15.77 -4.42
CA SER A 15 -54.34 14.70 -3.46
C SER A 15 -53.82 15.27 -2.13
N PRO A 16 -54.37 14.86 -0.96
CA PRO A 16 -53.89 15.30 0.34
C PRO A 16 -52.39 15.01 0.51
N HIS A 17 -51.64 15.97 1.06
CA HIS A 17 -50.22 15.76 1.31
C HIS A 17 -50.04 14.59 2.27
N THR A 18 -49.33 13.55 1.85
CA THR A 18 -49.06 12.40 2.73
C THR A 18 -48.29 12.87 3.96
N GLU A 19 -48.95 12.87 5.11
CA GLU A 19 -48.30 13.14 6.39
C GLU A 19 -47.45 11.91 6.74
N LYS A 20 -46.12 12.08 6.68
CA LYS A 20 -45.19 10.98 6.96
C LYS A 20 -45.24 10.69 8.46
N ALA A 21 -45.99 9.65 8.84
CA ALA A 21 -45.94 9.06 10.17
C ALA A 21 -44.46 8.93 10.61
N ARG A 22 -44.11 9.45 11.80
CA ARG A 22 -42.77 9.30 12.38
C ARG A 22 -42.46 7.81 12.48
N LYS A 23 -41.62 7.31 11.58
CA LYS A 23 -41.15 5.91 11.61
C LYS A 23 -40.51 5.65 12.97
N SER A 24 -40.95 4.59 13.64
CA SER A 24 -40.24 4.07 14.81
C SER A 24 -38.78 3.81 14.43
N LEU A 25 -37.85 4.26 15.28
CA LEU A 25 -36.43 4.03 15.03
C LEU A 25 -36.19 2.51 15.02
N SER A 26 -35.48 2.01 14.02
CA SER A 26 -35.12 0.59 13.98
C SER A 26 -34.35 0.20 15.25
N LYS A 27 -34.50 -1.06 15.69
CA LYS A 27 -33.80 -1.59 16.88
C LYS A 27 -32.30 -1.25 16.88
N ILE A 28 -31.67 -1.26 15.69
CA ILE A 28 -30.26 -0.88 15.49
C ILE A 28 -29.99 0.60 15.77
N LYS A 29 -30.87 1.51 15.35
CA LYS A 29 -30.73 2.96 15.64
C LYS A 29 -30.90 3.25 17.13
N ILE A 30 -31.77 2.50 17.80
CA ILE A 30 -31.95 2.60 19.26
C ILE A 30 -30.69 2.06 19.97
N ALA A 31 -30.21 0.88 19.58
CA ALA A 31 -28.99 0.28 20.12
C ALA A 31 -27.76 1.18 19.93
N HIS A 32 -27.63 1.83 18.77
CA HIS A 32 -26.55 2.78 18.51
C HIS A 32 -26.61 4.01 19.43
N LYS A 33 -27.81 4.53 19.74
CA LYS A 33 -27.97 5.60 20.73
C LYS A 33 -27.61 5.13 22.14
N ILE A 34 -28.06 3.94 22.54
CA ILE A 34 -27.76 3.35 23.86
C ILE A 34 -26.25 3.16 24.02
N TYR A 35 -25.56 2.60 23.02
CA TYR A 35 -24.11 2.43 23.03
C TYR A 35 -23.37 3.74 23.27
N LYS A 36 -23.76 4.82 22.58
CA LYS A 36 -23.15 6.14 22.78
C LYS A 36 -23.33 6.68 24.19
N ILE A 37 -24.49 6.43 24.79
CA ILE A 37 -24.80 6.85 26.16
C ILE A 37 -23.99 6.03 27.17
N ALA A 38 -23.97 4.71 27.02
CA ALA A 38 -23.27 3.80 27.94
C ALA A 38 -21.77 4.10 28.05
N TYR A 39 -21.11 4.38 26.92
CA TYR A 39 -19.67 4.69 26.87
C TYR A 39 -19.36 6.20 26.85
N LYS A 40 -20.37 7.06 26.99
CA LYS A 40 -20.24 8.54 26.97
C LYS A 40 -19.45 9.07 25.75
N ILE A 41 -19.65 8.48 24.57
CA ILE A 41 -18.93 8.83 23.34
C ILE A 41 -19.77 9.74 22.43
N ARG A 42 -19.14 10.82 21.94
CA ARG A 42 -19.79 11.83 21.08
C ARG A 42 -20.12 11.29 19.69
N HIS A 43 -19.23 10.45 19.15
CA HIS A 43 -19.39 9.76 17.87
C HIS A 43 -19.03 8.29 18.04
N ALA A 44 -19.84 7.42 17.46
CA ALA A 44 -19.60 5.98 17.42
C ALA A 44 -19.74 5.53 15.98
N HIS A 45 -18.87 4.63 15.54
CA HIS A 45 -19.05 3.99 14.24
C HIS A 45 -20.23 3.01 14.33
N SER A 46 -21.12 3.01 13.33
CA SER A 46 -22.32 2.17 13.32
C SER A 46 -21.99 0.69 13.49
N PHE A 47 -20.87 0.24 12.90
CA PHE A 47 -20.36 -1.13 13.03
C PHE A 47 -20.08 -1.53 14.49
N LEU A 48 -19.44 -0.67 15.28
CA LEU A 48 -19.08 -0.96 16.67
C LEU A 48 -20.34 -1.14 17.53
N SER A 49 -21.37 -0.31 17.30
CA SER A 49 -22.62 -0.44 18.03
C SER A 49 -23.46 -1.64 17.59
N ILE A 50 -23.38 -2.05 16.33
CA ILE A 50 -24.03 -3.27 15.84
C ILE A 50 -23.37 -4.49 16.47
N ASN A 51 -22.03 -4.55 16.49
CA ASN A 51 -21.29 -5.64 17.09
C ASN A 51 -21.55 -5.72 18.61
N TRP A 52 -21.46 -4.57 19.30
CA TRP A 52 -21.81 -4.48 20.72
C TRP A 52 -23.24 -4.95 21.02
N PHE A 53 -24.21 -4.56 20.19
CA PHE A 53 -25.61 -4.99 20.36
C PHE A 53 -25.80 -6.49 20.12
N ALA A 54 -25.08 -7.07 19.16
CA ALA A 54 -25.08 -8.51 18.92
C ALA A 54 -24.52 -9.28 20.12
N GLU A 55 -23.45 -8.78 20.74
CA GLU A 55 -22.85 -9.38 21.93
C GLU A 55 -23.71 -9.23 23.18
N PHE A 56 -24.40 -8.09 23.32
CA PHE A 56 -25.41 -7.91 24.36
C PHE A 56 -26.58 -8.90 24.21
N GLN A 57 -27.07 -9.13 22.98
CA GLN A 57 -28.09 -10.15 22.70
C GLN A 57 -27.60 -11.58 22.98
N ARG A 58 -26.28 -11.82 22.88
CA ARG A 58 -25.63 -13.09 23.24
C ARG A 58 -25.40 -13.25 24.75
N GLY A 59 -25.86 -12.30 25.57
CA GLY A 59 -25.81 -12.38 27.03
C GLY A 59 -24.59 -11.74 27.68
N ARG A 60 -23.72 -11.04 26.93
CA ARG A 60 -22.65 -10.24 27.54
C ARG A 60 -23.24 -8.98 28.19
N THR A 61 -23.29 -8.97 29.52
CA THR A 61 -23.81 -7.85 30.33
C THR A 61 -22.72 -7.09 31.09
N PHE A 62 -21.47 -7.58 31.06
CA PHE A 62 -20.34 -6.95 31.74
C PHE A 62 -19.76 -5.81 30.89
N LEU A 63 -19.51 -4.66 31.54
CA LEU A 63 -19.10 -3.41 30.90
C LEU A 63 -17.59 -3.18 30.88
N CYS A 64 -16.81 -4.01 31.57
CA CYS A 64 -15.35 -3.88 31.57
C CYS A 64 -14.75 -4.49 30.29
N ASP A 65 -13.62 -3.93 29.87
CA ASP A 65 -12.84 -4.49 28.79
C ASP A 65 -12.43 -5.94 29.14
N GLU A 66 -12.61 -6.85 28.18
CA GLU A 66 -12.02 -8.18 28.29
C GLU A 66 -10.50 -8.06 28.38
N PHE A 67 -9.90 -8.94 29.18
CA PHE A 67 -8.45 -9.02 29.31
C PHE A 67 -7.83 -9.10 27.91
N ARG A 68 -7.08 -8.06 27.55
CA ARG A 68 -6.23 -8.04 26.37
C ARG A 68 -4.84 -8.41 26.85
N GLU A 69 -4.28 -9.49 26.31
CA GLU A 69 -2.88 -9.84 26.55
C GLU A 69 -2.01 -8.63 26.19
N ASP A 70 -1.24 -8.17 27.16
CA ASP A 70 -0.32 -7.07 26.97
C ASP A 70 0.80 -7.55 26.03
N PRO A 71 1.17 -6.81 24.98
CA PRO A 71 2.24 -7.19 24.06
C PRO A 71 3.56 -7.55 24.77
N SER A 72 3.75 -7.05 25.99
CA SER A 72 4.89 -7.33 26.86
C SER A 72 5.11 -8.81 27.18
N MET A 73 4.07 -9.67 27.13
CA MET A 73 4.20 -11.12 27.35
C MET A 73 4.88 -11.85 26.18
N SER A 74 4.80 -11.29 24.97
CA SER A 74 5.43 -11.86 23.77
C SER A 74 6.89 -11.41 23.60
N VAL A 75 7.31 -10.37 24.32
CA VAL A 75 8.69 -9.85 24.33
C VAL A 75 9.45 -10.43 25.51
N VAL A 76 9.64 -11.75 25.49
CA VAL A 76 10.49 -12.46 26.46
C VAL A 76 11.94 -12.41 25.96
N ALA A 77 12.93 -12.40 26.87
CA ALA A 77 14.36 -12.39 26.51
C ALA A 77 14.71 -13.47 25.46
N THR A 78 14.12 -14.67 25.58
CA THR A 78 14.25 -15.77 24.61
C THR A 78 13.85 -15.37 23.18
N ASN A 79 12.77 -14.60 23.03
CA ASN A 79 12.29 -14.16 21.73
C ASN A 79 13.18 -13.04 21.17
N VAL A 80 13.69 -12.16 22.02
CA VAL A 80 14.64 -11.11 21.61
C VAL A 80 15.93 -11.74 21.08
N ASP A 81 16.47 -12.74 21.78
CA ASP A 81 17.69 -13.43 21.38
C ASP A 81 17.49 -14.26 20.11
N ALA A 82 16.35 -14.96 19.99
CA ALA A 82 16.01 -15.70 18.77
C ALA A 82 15.88 -14.77 17.55
N VAL A 83 15.20 -13.62 17.69
CA VAL A 83 15.10 -12.62 16.62
C VAL A 83 16.48 -12.06 16.26
N ARG A 84 17.36 -11.83 17.24
CA ARG A 84 18.73 -11.37 17.00
C ARG A 84 19.52 -12.38 16.17
N GLU A 85 19.52 -13.66 16.57
CA GLU A 85 20.23 -14.70 15.83
C GLU A 85 19.72 -14.88 14.41
N MET A 86 18.40 -14.77 14.19
CA MET A 86 17.81 -14.87 12.85
C MET A 86 18.32 -13.75 11.94
N ILE A 87 18.43 -12.52 12.44
CA ILE A 87 18.91 -11.35 11.69
C ILE A 87 20.42 -11.43 11.44
N ASP A 88 21.19 -11.93 12.42
CA ASP A 88 22.63 -12.11 12.26
C ASP A 88 22.95 -13.18 11.22
N ARG A 89 22.10 -14.22 11.10
CA ARG A 89 22.18 -15.24 10.04
C ARG A 89 21.77 -14.69 8.68
N ASP A 90 20.65 -13.97 8.61
CA ASP A 90 20.15 -13.38 7.38
C ASP A 90 19.60 -11.96 7.63
N ARG A 91 20.33 -10.96 7.12
CA ARG A 91 19.96 -9.55 7.22
C ARG A 91 18.75 -9.16 6.37
N HIS A 92 18.28 -10.05 5.49
CA HIS A 92 17.10 -9.83 4.65
C HIS A 92 15.81 -10.39 5.24
N MET A 93 15.87 -11.03 6.42
CA MET A 93 14.70 -11.54 7.14
C MET A 93 13.57 -10.50 7.23
N THR A 94 12.41 -10.89 6.73
CA THR A 94 11.20 -10.06 6.76
C THR A 94 10.41 -10.31 8.04
N TYR A 95 9.57 -9.34 8.40
CA TYR A 95 8.65 -9.45 9.53
C TYR A 95 7.74 -10.71 9.43
N ARG A 96 7.33 -11.10 8.22
CA ARG A 96 6.46 -12.27 8.00
C ARG A 96 7.18 -13.59 8.23
N GLU A 97 8.44 -13.66 7.83
CA GLU A 97 9.27 -14.85 8.08
C GLU A 97 9.54 -14.99 9.57
N ILE A 98 9.89 -13.90 10.27
CA ILE A 98 10.07 -13.90 11.73
C ILE A 98 8.78 -14.36 12.43
N GLN A 99 7.62 -13.84 12.02
CA GLN A 99 6.32 -14.28 12.56
C GLN A 99 6.07 -15.76 12.29
N ALA A 100 6.35 -16.26 11.09
CA ALA A 100 6.12 -17.65 10.74
C ALA A 100 7.00 -18.62 11.55
N PHE A 101 8.24 -18.22 11.85
CA PHE A 101 9.18 -19.03 12.62
C PHE A 101 8.91 -19.02 14.13
N LEU A 102 8.62 -17.84 14.69
CA LEU A 102 8.53 -17.67 16.15
C LEU A 102 7.09 -17.61 16.65
N GLY A 103 6.10 -17.50 15.77
CA GLY A 103 4.69 -17.36 16.15
C GLY A 103 4.38 -16.05 16.87
N ILE A 104 5.27 -15.07 16.82
CA ILE A 104 5.16 -13.79 17.54
C ILE A 104 4.31 -12.81 16.72
N ASP A 105 3.51 -12.00 17.41
CA ASP A 105 2.75 -10.92 16.77
C ASP A 105 3.66 -9.90 16.08
N MET A 106 3.20 -9.38 14.95
CA MET A 106 3.89 -8.38 14.13
C MET A 106 4.30 -7.13 14.92
N LYS A 107 3.44 -6.69 15.86
CA LYS A 107 3.72 -5.52 16.69
C LYS A 107 4.85 -5.80 17.68
N ALA A 108 4.89 -7.00 18.23
CA ALA A 108 5.96 -7.41 19.13
C ALA A 108 7.29 -7.58 18.39
N ILE A 109 7.28 -8.11 17.16
CA ILE A 109 8.46 -8.12 16.29
C ILE A 109 8.96 -6.70 16.06
N HIS A 110 8.07 -5.75 15.75
CA HIS A 110 8.45 -4.35 15.58
C HIS A 110 9.11 -3.76 16.85
N THR A 111 8.52 -3.97 18.03
CA THR A 111 9.10 -3.55 19.31
C THR A 111 10.46 -4.21 19.57
N ILE A 112 10.61 -5.51 19.33
CA ILE A 112 11.90 -6.21 19.48
C ILE A 112 12.97 -5.60 18.57
N LEU A 113 12.66 -5.41 17.29
CA LEU A 113 13.61 -4.87 16.32
C LEU A 113 14.03 -3.44 16.66
N HIS A 114 13.07 -2.56 16.95
CA HIS A 114 13.32 -1.14 17.13
C HIS A 114 13.78 -0.78 18.54
N ASP A 115 13.13 -1.32 19.57
CA ASP A 115 13.34 -0.88 20.96
C ASP A 115 14.41 -1.74 21.67
N HIS A 116 14.47 -3.05 21.38
CA HIS A 116 15.39 -3.97 22.07
C HIS A 116 16.68 -4.23 21.29
N LEU A 117 16.61 -4.36 19.97
CA LEU A 117 17.76 -4.61 19.12
C LEU A 117 18.32 -3.35 18.47
N SER A 118 17.57 -2.24 18.49
CA SER A 118 17.94 -0.97 17.83
C SER A 118 18.36 -1.16 16.36
N VAL A 119 17.83 -2.19 15.69
CA VAL A 119 18.15 -2.43 14.29
C VAL A 119 17.44 -1.38 13.45
N ARG A 120 18.20 -0.75 12.56
CA ARG A 120 17.68 0.26 11.64
C ARG A 120 17.65 -0.32 10.25
N LYS A 121 16.53 -0.10 9.55
CA LYS A 121 16.45 -0.41 8.12
C LYS A 121 17.52 0.41 7.40
N LEU A 122 18.50 -0.27 6.81
CA LEU A 122 19.48 0.34 5.92
C LEU A 122 18.77 0.74 4.61
N CYS A 123 18.08 1.87 4.61
CA CYS A 123 17.53 2.46 3.40
C CYS A 123 18.63 3.26 2.67
N SER A 124 18.82 2.96 1.38
CA SER A 124 19.47 3.70 0.27
C SER A 124 20.83 4.40 0.47
N ARG A 125 21.15 5.02 1.60
CA ARG A 125 22.38 5.84 1.77
C ARG A 125 23.67 5.01 1.81
N TRP A 126 23.66 3.85 2.46
CA TRP A 126 24.86 3.02 2.60
C TRP A 126 25.16 2.25 1.31
N THR A 127 24.11 1.72 0.66
CA THR A 127 24.16 1.15 -0.69
C THR A 127 24.59 2.19 -1.71
N ALA A 128 24.12 3.44 -1.61
CA ALA A 128 24.57 4.53 -2.47
C ALA A 128 26.07 4.84 -2.31
N ARG A 129 26.63 4.81 -1.08
CA ARG A 129 28.05 5.11 -0.88
C ARG A 129 28.97 4.07 -1.50
N GLN A 130 28.72 2.78 -1.27
CA GLN A 130 29.52 1.71 -1.88
C GLN A 130 29.41 1.70 -3.42
N ILE A 131 28.22 2.00 -3.96
CA ILE A 131 28.03 2.13 -5.41
C ILE A 131 28.80 3.34 -5.94
N VAL A 132 28.72 4.50 -5.28
CA VAL A 132 29.47 5.70 -5.69
C VAL A 132 30.98 5.45 -5.64
N ASP A 133 31.50 4.89 -4.56
CA ASP A 133 32.93 4.56 -4.42
C ASP A 133 33.37 3.57 -5.53
N PHE A 134 32.54 2.57 -5.84
CA PHE A 134 32.80 1.64 -6.94
C PHE A 134 32.77 2.34 -8.32
N LEU A 135 31.78 3.18 -8.60
CA LEU A 135 31.69 3.91 -9.87
C LEU A 135 32.86 4.90 -10.04
N SER A 136 33.25 5.59 -8.97
CA SER A 136 34.45 6.42 -8.93
C SER A 136 35.73 5.59 -9.21
N SER A 137 35.84 4.38 -8.65
CA SER A 137 36.96 3.47 -8.98
C SER A 137 37.01 3.05 -10.46
N LYS A 138 35.88 3.12 -11.16
CA LYS A 138 35.73 2.85 -12.60
C LYS A 138 35.76 4.11 -13.46
N ASN A 139 36.01 5.28 -12.86
CA ASN A 139 36.01 6.58 -13.54
C ASN A 139 34.67 6.90 -14.23
N VAL A 140 33.56 6.45 -13.63
CA VAL A 140 32.20 6.71 -14.11
C VAL A 140 31.54 7.73 -13.19
N GLU A 141 31.38 8.96 -13.67
CA GLU A 141 30.55 9.97 -13.01
C GLU A 141 29.12 9.91 -13.56
N LEU A 142 28.21 9.35 -12.75
CA LEU A 142 26.78 9.32 -13.04
C LEU A 142 26.04 10.12 -11.97
N THR A 143 25.85 11.41 -12.23
CA THR A 143 24.94 12.24 -11.45
C THR A 143 23.54 12.15 -12.05
N HIS A 144 22.64 11.45 -11.37
CA HIS A 144 21.23 11.38 -11.76
C HIS A 144 20.39 12.26 -10.83
N CYS A 145 19.53 13.11 -11.40
CA CYS A 145 18.60 13.92 -10.62
C CYS A 145 17.53 13.02 -9.96
N PRO A 146 17.16 13.23 -8.68
CA PRO A 146 16.06 12.50 -8.06
C PRO A 146 14.77 12.69 -8.86
N TYR A 147 13.99 11.60 -9.04
CA TYR A 147 12.66 11.63 -9.67
C TYR A 147 12.60 12.08 -11.14
N SER A 148 13.71 12.02 -11.88
CA SER A 148 13.76 12.39 -13.31
C SER A 148 13.67 11.19 -14.25
N LEU A 149 12.52 10.50 -14.25
CA LEU A 149 12.27 9.37 -15.16
C LEU A 149 12.27 9.79 -16.64
N ASP A 150 11.86 11.03 -16.92
CA ASP A 150 11.88 11.68 -18.24
C ASP A 150 13.28 11.89 -18.82
N LEU A 151 14.31 11.81 -17.97
CA LEU A 151 15.72 11.89 -18.34
C LEU A 151 16.44 10.55 -18.27
N SER A 152 15.76 9.45 -17.96
CA SER A 152 16.37 8.11 -17.91
C SER A 152 16.11 7.36 -19.23
N PRO A 153 17.14 7.03 -20.04
CA PRO A 153 16.98 6.28 -21.28
C PRO A 153 16.24 4.94 -21.10
N ASN A 154 16.43 4.29 -19.96
CA ASN A 154 15.72 3.06 -19.66
C ASN A 154 14.22 3.29 -19.51
N ASP A 155 13.82 4.39 -18.88
CA ASP A 155 12.42 4.68 -18.59
C ASP A 155 11.68 5.25 -19.82
N PHE A 156 12.23 6.30 -20.46
CA PHE A 156 11.54 6.97 -21.57
C PHE A 156 11.64 6.20 -22.91
N PHE A 157 12.62 5.31 -23.07
CA PHE A 157 12.85 4.58 -24.31
C PHE A 157 12.73 3.06 -24.13
N LEU A 158 13.64 2.41 -23.40
CA LEU A 158 13.72 0.94 -23.38
C LEU A 158 12.45 0.30 -22.84
N PHE A 159 12.08 0.61 -21.60
CA PHE A 159 10.90 0.05 -20.96
C PHE A 159 9.63 0.51 -21.65
N LEU A 160 9.58 1.74 -22.17
CA LEU A 160 8.41 2.21 -22.91
C LEU A 160 8.19 1.40 -24.19
N ASN A 161 9.25 1.12 -24.95
CA ASN A 161 9.17 0.33 -26.19
C ASN A 161 8.80 -1.13 -25.90
N ILE A 162 9.44 -1.74 -24.90
CA ILE A 162 9.15 -3.13 -24.54
C ILE A 162 7.73 -3.27 -24.00
N LYS A 163 7.29 -2.37 -23.10
CA LYS A 163 5.91 -2.38 -22.59
C LYS A 163 4.88 -2.21 -23.70
N LYS A 164 5.17 -1.42 -24.74
CA LYS A 164 4.28 -1.28 -25.91
C LYS A 164 4.18 -2.59 -26.68
N LYS A 165 5.30 -3.28 -26.91
CA LYS A 165 5.33 -4.57 -27.63
C LYS A 165 4.64 -5.70 -26.85
N MET A 166 4.88 -5.78 -25.53
CA MET A 166 4.26 -6.80 -24.65
C MET A 166 2.81 -6.47 -24.28
N ARG A 167 2.23 -5.38 -24.79
CA ARG A 167 0.91 -4.92 -24.36
C ARG A 167 -0.17 -5.87 -24.84
N GLY A 168 -0.91 -6.45 -23.89
CA GLY A 168 -2.01 -7.35 -24.19
C GLY A 168 -1.61 -8.82 -24.24
N GLU A 169 -0.32 -9.12 -24.13
CA GLU A 169 0.17 -10.48 -23.97
C GLU A 169 -0.14 -11.00 -22.57
N ARG A 170 -0.48 -12.28 -22.47
CA ARG A 170 -0.62 -13.00 -21.21
C ARG A 170 0.45 -14.08 -21.18
N PHE A 171 1.20 -14.12 -20.08
CA PHE A 171 2.24 -15.12 -19.86
C PHE A 171 1.73 -16.17 -18.89
N GLU A 172 1.97 -17.44 -19.21
CA GLU A 172 1.59 -18.56 -18.36
C GLU A 172 2.55 -18.74 -17.18
N SER A 173 3.77 -18.23 -17.30
CA SER A 173 4.78 -18.24 -16.23
C SER A 173 5.66 -16.98 -16.24
N PRO A 174 6.32 -16.65 -15.11
CA PRO A 174 7.30 -15.56 -15.04
C PRO A 174 8.49 -15.76 -16.00
N GLU A 175 8.94 -17.01 -16.19
CA GLU A 175 10.08 -17.34 -17.04
C GLU A 175 9.78 -17.03 -18.50
N ALA A 176 8.56 -17.33 -18.96
CA ALA A 176 8.11 -16.98 -20.31
C ALA A 176 8.13 -15.45 -20.52
N ALA A 177 7.66 -14.67 -19.54
CA ALA A 177 7.68 -13.21 -19.61
C ALA A 177 9.12 -12.65 -19.69
N VAL A 178 10.05 -13.23 -18.93
CA VAL A 178 11.45 -12.83 -18.96
C VAL A 178 12.10 -13.18 -20.31
N GLU A 179 11.78 -14.33 -20.89
CA GLU A 179 12.36 -14.74 -22.17
C GLU A 179 11.87 -13.88 -23.34
N THR A 180 10.58 -13.56 -23.38
CA THR A 180 10.03 -12.57 -24.31
C THR A 180 10.73 -11.23 -24.12
N PHE A 181 10.91 -10.76 -22.88
CA PHE A 181 11.61 -9.51 -22.59
C PHE A 181 13.06 -9.50 -23.11
N ARG A 182 13.83 -10.58 -22.91
CA ARG A 182 15.20 -10.72 -23.43
C ARG A 182 15.24 -10.70 -24.96
N THR A 183 14.29 -11.37 -25.59
CA THR A 183 14.17 -11.42 -27.06
C THR A 183 13.93 -10.03 -27.60
N LEU A 184 12.96 -9.30 -27.02
CA LEU A 184 12.63 -7.94 -27.41
C LEU A 184 13.77 -6.93 -27.22
N ILE A 185 14.61 -7.10 -26.18
CA ILE A 185 15.82 -6.30 -26.01
C ILE A 185 16.82 -6.56 -27.14
N SER A 186 17.00 -7.83 -27.50
CA SER A 186 17.97 -8.23 -28.54
C SER A 186 17.57 -7.75 -29.93
N GLU A 187 16.27 -7.50 -30.15
CA GLU A 187 15.77 -6.89 -31.39
C GLU A 187 16.07 -5.39 -31.51
N VAL A 188 16.41 -4.70 -30.40
CA VAL A 188 16.68 -3.26 -30.45
C VAL A 188 17.99 -3.02 -31.19
N THR A 189 17.87 -2.34 -32.32
CA THR A 189 18.98 -2.10 -33.24
C THR A 189 19.93 -1.02 -32.72
N ALA A 190 21.17 -1.03 -33.20
CA ALA A 190 22.16 0.00 -32.86
C ALA A 190 21.71 1.42 -33.27
N SER A 191 20.95 1.56 -34.36
CA SER A 191 20.43 2.85 -34.81
C SER A 191 19.34 3.40 -33.88
N GLU A 192 18.48 2.54 -33.32
CA GLU A 192 17.48 2.93 -32.33
C GLU A 192 18.13 3.37 -31.02
N TRP A 193 19.18 2.67 -30.56
CA TRP A 193 19.98 3.10 -29.43
C TRP A 193 20.66 4.45 -29.66
N LYS A 194 21.27 4.64 -30.83
CA LYS A 194 21.89 5.92 -31.20
C LYS A 194 20.86 7.06 -31.14
N LYS A 195 19.68 6.86 -31.73
CA LYS A 195 18.58 7.84 -31.69
C LYS A 195 18.09 8.10 -30.26
N CYS A 196 18.08 7.09 -29.39
CA CYS A 196 17.75 7.26 -27.98
C CYS A 196 18.72 8.22 -27.28
N PHE A 197 20.02 8.05 -27.50
CA PHE A 197 21.04 8.94 -26.90
C PHE A 197 21.02 10.35 -27.50
N GLU A 198 20.76 10.51 -28.80
CA GLU A 198 20.56 11.83 -29.41
C GLU A 198 19.36 12.55 -28.78
N ASN A 199 18.21 11.86 -28.68
CA ASN A 199 17.02 12.38 -28.01
C ASN A 199 17.26 12.67 -26.51
N TRP A 200 18.18 11.96 -25.87
CA TRP A 200 18.50 12.18 -24.46
C TRP A 200 19.10 13.57 -24.24
N PHE A 201 20.02 14.01 -25.11
CA PHE A 201 20.59 15.36 -25.04
C PHE A 201 19.52 16.44 -25.28
N GLU A 202 18.60 16.24 -26.22
CA GLU A 202 17.49 17.16 -26.45
C GLU A 202 16.56 17.26 -25.23
N ARG A 203 16.29 16.14 -24.56
CA ARG A 203 15.48 16.09 -23.34
C ARG A 203 16.16 16.82 -22.18
N ILE A 204 17.47 16.63 -22.01
CA ILE A 204 18.26 17.37 -21.03
C ILE A 204 18.18 18.87 -21.31
N GLN A 205 18.34 19.28 -22.56
CA GLN A 205 18.24 20.69 -22.94
C GLN A 205 16.85 21.27 -22.63
N LYS A 206 15.77 20.55 -22.97
CA LYS A 206 14.40 20.96 -22.62
C LYS A 206 14.20 21.11 -21.11
N CYS A 207 14.77 20.21 -20.32
CA CYS A 207 14.72 20.30 -18.86
C CYS A 207 15.41 21.57 -18.35
N ILE A 208 16.57 21.93 -18.93
CA ILE A 208 17.29 23.17 -18.62
C ILE A 208 16.44 24.39 -18.98
N ASP A 209 15.89 24.42 -20.20
CA ASP A 209 15.07 25.53 -20.70
C ASP A 209 13.81 25.76 -19.84
N LEU A 210 13.22 24.66 -19.33
CA LEU A 210 12.05 24.67 -18.45
C LEU A 210 12.40 24.81 -16.96
N LYS A 211 13.67 25.07 -16.62
CA LYS A 211 14.18 25.24 -15.25
C LYS A 211 13.82 24.06 -14.34
N GLY A 212 13.95 22.84 -14.85
CA GLY A 212 13.71 21.62 -14.09
C GLY A 212 12.24 21.19 -14.00
N LYS A 213 11.32 21.80 -14.75
CA LYS A 213 9.92 21.34 -14.83
C LYS A 213 9.78 20.16 -15.79
N TYR A 214 8.86 19.24 -15.47
CA TYR A 214 8.49 18.13 -16.34
C TYR A 214 7.87 18.61 -17.67
N PHE A 215 8.17 17.90 -18.76
CA PHE A 215 7.77 18.28 -20.12
C PHE A 215 6.99 17.20 -20.90
N GLU A 216 6.80 16.00 -20.36
CA GLU A 216 6.07 14.93 -21.08
C GLU A 216 4.53 15.10 -21.11
N LYS A 217 3.99 16.12 -20.42
CA LYS A 217 2.53 16.37 -20.29
C LYS A 217 2.09 17.75 -20.80
N GLN A 218 2.90 18.44 -21.60
CA GLN A 218 2.51 19.70 -22.23
C GLN A 218 1.73 19.46 -23.52
#